data_AF-A0A3M6UWD8-F1
#
_entry.id   AF-A0A3M6UWD8-F1
#
_cell.length_a   1.000
_cell.length_b   1.000
_cell.length_c   1.000
_cell.angle_alpha   90.00
_cell.angle_beta   90.00
_cell.angle_gamma   90.00
#
_symmetry.space_group_name_H-M   'P 1'
#
loop_
_entity.id
_entity.type
_entity.pdbx_description
1 polymer ?
#
loop_
_entity_poly.entity_id
_entity_poly.type
_entity_poly.pdbx_seq_one_letter_code
_entity_poly.pdbx_strand_id
1 'polypeptide(L)' 'MHLMYYLNNEGKRVYTLKKIDPLGQPTKSAHPARFSPDDKYSRHRVTLKRRFGILPTQQAKPVY' A
#
# COMPACT_ATOMS: atom_id res chain seq x y z
N MET A 1 -8.67 -10.72 7.98
CA MET A 1 -8.11 -9.52 8.64
C MET A 1 -9.19 -8.45 8.72
N HIS A 2 -9.62 -8.11 9.93
CA HIS A 2 -10.72 -7.16 10.17
C HIS A 2 -10.23 -5.72 10.38
N LEU A 3 -8.96 -5.53 10.73
CA LEU A 3 -8.41 -4.21 10.98
C LEU A 3 -8.21 -3.46 9.66
N MET A 4 -8.88 -2.31 9.55
CA MET A 4 -8.84 -1.41 8.42
C MET A 4 -8.23 -0.06 8.86
N TYR A 5 -7.88 0.79 7.88
CA TYR A 5 -7.46 2.16 8.13
C TYR A 5 -7.85 3.10 6.97
N TYR A 6 -7.89 4.40 7.28
CA TYR A 6 -7.87 5.48 6.31
C TYR A 6 -6.77 6.49 6.69
N LEU A 7 -6.44 7.41 5.78
CA LEU A 7 -5.47 8.48 6.06
C LEU A 7 -6.23 9.74 6.46
N ASN A 8 -5.84 10.36 7.58
CA ASN A 8 -6.35 11.67 7.96
C ASN A 8 -5.66 12.79 7.14
N ASN A 9 -6.07 14.04 7.38
CA ASN A 9 -5.49 15.21 6.69
C ASN A 9 -3.99 15.40 6.94
N GLU A 10 -3.45 14.83 8.02
CA GLU A 10 -2.02 14.83 8.35
C GLU A 10 -1.25 13.67 7.70
N GLY A 11 -1.92 12.80 6.93
CA GLY A 11 -1.35 11.60 6.34
C GLY A 11 -1.09 10.46 7.35
N LYS A 12 -1.60 10.55 8.58
CA LYS A 12 -1.52 9.50 9.61
C LYS A 12 -2.64 8.49 9.42
N ARG A 13 -2.35 7.22 9.75
CA ARG A 13 -3.32 6.14 9.71
C ARG A 13 -4.28 6.23 10.89
N VAL A 14 -5.58 6.28 10.62
CA VAL A 14 -6.63 6.11 11.62
C VAL A 14 -7.24 4.73 11.46
N TYR A 15 -7.11 3.90 12.50
CA TYR A 15 -7.56 2.51 12.48
C TYR A 15 -9.05 2.38 12.79
N THR A 16 -9.70 1.43 12.13
CA THR A 16 -11.13 1.16 12.29
C THR A 16 -11.46 -0.27 11.87
N LEU A 17 -12.62 -0.78 12.29
CA LEU A 17 -13.20 -2.02 11.79
C LEU A 17 -14.22 -1.78 10.67
N LYS A 18 -14.61 -0.52 10.45
CA LYS A 18 -15.58 -0.14 9.41
C LYS A 18 -14.96 -0.25 8.02
N LYS A 19 -15.77 -0.62 7.03
CA LYS A 19 -15.38 -0.72 5.62
C LYS A 19 -15.42 0.63 4.87
N ILE A 20 -16.02 1.64 5.48
CA ILE A 20 -16.21 2.97 4.92
C ILE A 20 -15.67 3.98 5.93
N ASP A 21 -14.96 4.98 5.45
CA ASP A 21 -14.42 6.09 6.24
C ASP A 21 -15.50 7.17 6.49
N PRO A 22 -15.22 8.20 7.30
CA PRO A 22 -16.19 9.28 7.57
C PRO A 22 -16.61 10.10 6.33
N LEU A 23 -15.83 10.05 5.24
CA LEU A 23 -16.08 10.75 3.98
C LEU A 23 -16.78 9.86 2.93
N GLY A 24 -17.14 8.63 3.29
CA GLY A 24 -17.79 7.68 2.38
C GLY A 24 -16.83 6.88 1.49
N GLN A 25 -15.51 7.02 1.64
CA GLN A 25 -14.52 6.26 0.86
C GLN A 25 -14.24 4.88 1.48
N PRO A 26 -13.88 3.87 0.66
CA PRO A 26 -13.54 2.55 1.17
C PRO A 26 -12.24 2.56 1.99
N THR A 27 -12.28 1.93 3.16
CA THR A 27 -11.09 1.77 4.01
C THR A 27 -10.13 0.71 3.47
N LYS A 28 -8.85 0.83 3.79
CA LYS A 28 -7.78 -0.09 3.35
C LYS A 28 -7.43 -1.10 4.44
N SER A 29 -7.02 -2.31 4.07
CA SER A 29 -6.52 -3.30 5.04
C SER A 29 -5.29 -2.76 5.76
N ALA A 30 -5.28 -2.83 7.09
CA ALA A 30 -4.11 -2.44 7.90
C ALA A 30 -2.93 -3.40 7.72
N HIS A 31 -3.19 -4.60 7.21
CA HIS A 31 -2.20 -5.65 7.04
C HIS A 31 -1.70 -5.69 5.58
N PRO A 32 -0.40 -5.90 5.36
CA PRO A 32 0.17 -6.03 4.02
C PRO A 32 -0.32 -7.31 3.33
N ALA A 33 -0.16 -7.36 2.00
CA ALA A 33 -0.38 -8.59 1.24
C ALA A 33 0.57 -9.70 1.73
N ARG A 34 0.08 -10.94 1.77
CA ARG A 34 0.86 -12.10 2.19
C ARG A 34 2.04 -12.32 1.23
N PHE A 35 3.22 -12.56 1.78
CA PHE A 35 4.38 -13.00 1.00
C PHE A 35 4.20 -14.44 0.51
N SER A 36 4.53 -14.69 -0.75
CA SER A 36 4.56 -16.02 -1.35
C SER A 36 5.88 -16.19 -2.09
N PRO A 37 6.68 -17.23 -1.81
CA PRO A 37 7.95 -17.45 -2.50
C PRO A 37 7.81 -17.60 -4.03
N ASP A 38 6.73 -18.24 -4.49
CA ASP A 38 6.49 -18.51 -5.91
C ASP A 38 6.20 -17.24 -6.73
N ASP A 39 5.48 -16.27 -6.14
CA ASP A 39 5.11 -14.99 -6.75
C ASP A 39 5.01 -14.98 -8.29
N LYS A 40 4.08 -15.78 -8.83
CA LYS A 40 3.85 -15.94 -10.28
C LYS A 40 3.66 -14.63 -11.05
N TYR A 41 3.22 -13.56 -10.37
CA TYR A 41 2.99 -12.24 -10.95
C TYR A 41 4.14 -11.24 -10.72
N SER A 42 5.31 -11.71 -10.28
CA SER A 42 6.52 -10.89 -10.03
C SER A 42 6.86 -9.98 -11.22
N ARG A 43 6.90 -10.54 -12.44
CA ARG A 43 7.17 -9.79 -13.69
C ARG A 43 6.18 -8.63 -13.87
N HIS A 44 4.88 -8.89 -13.69
CA HIS A 44 3.83 -7.88 -13.85
C HIS A 44 3.99 -6.75 -12.83
N ARG A 45 4.25 -7.10 -11.56
CA ARG A 45 4.48 -6.11 -10.49
C ARG A 45 5.68 -5.23 -10.80
N VAL A 46 6.81 -5.82 -11.23
CA VAL A 46 8.04 -5.06 -11.55
C VAL A 46 7.82 -4.14 -12.76
N THR A 47 7.18 -4.63 -13.82
CA THR A 47 6.88 -3.82 -15.01
C THR A 47 5.98 -2.63 -14.68
N LEU A 48 4.95 -2.84 -13.85
CA LEU A 48 4.06 -1.76 -13.40
C LEU A 48 4.81 -0.73 -12.57
N LYS A 49 5.63 -1.17 -11.60
CA LYS A 49 6.47 -0.26 -10.80
C LYS A 49 7.41 0.56 -11.66
N ARG A 50 8.03 -0.06 -12.69
CA ARG A 50 8.93 0.61 -13.64
C ARG A 50 8.20 1.70 -14.43
N ARG A 51 6.99 1.41 -14.91
CA ARG A 51 6.16 2.35 -15.69
C ARG A 51 5.85 3.62 -14.90
N PHE A 52 5.60 3.50 -13.59
CA PHE A 52 5.29 4.64 -12.72
C PHE A 52 6.54 5.25 -12.05
N GLY A 53 7.76 4.80 -12.38
CA GLY A 53 8.98 5.38 -11.80
C GLY A 53 9.16 5.11 -10.30
N ILE A 54 8.48 4.11 -9.73
CA ILE A 54 8.48 3.83 -8.29
C ILE A 54 9.38 2.65 -7.90
N LEU A 55 10.27 2.20 -8.78
CA LEU A 55 11.27 1.21 -8.39
C LEU A 55 12.29 1.87 -7.44
N PRO A 56 12.76 1.17 -6.40
CA PRO A 56 13.81 1.69 -5.51
C PRO A 56 15.08 2.13 -6.27
N THR A 57 15.41 1.47 -7.38
CA THR A 57 16.55 1.81 -8.24
C THR A 57 16.34 3.08 -9.07
N GLN A 58 15.11 3.58 -9.19
CA GLN A 58 14.77 4.84 -9.87
C GLN A 58 14.68 6.03 -8.89
N GLN A 59 14.65 5.77 -7.58
CA GLN A 59 14.57 6.80 -6.55
C GLN A 59 15.95 7.24 -6.09
N ALA A 60 16.05 8.46 -5.57
CA ALA A 60 17.28 8.93 -4.93
C ALA A 60 17.64 8.01 -3.76
N LYS A 61 18.95 7.82 -3.52
CA LYS A 61 19.41 7.04 -2.37
C LYS A 61 18.88 7.68 -1.08
N PRO A 62 18.35 6.90 -0.13
CA PRO A 62 17.92 7.43 1.15
C PRO A 62 19.13 8.07 1.85
N VAL A 63 18.94 9.30 2.33
CA VAL A 63 19.87 9.96 3.25
C VAL A 63 19.48 9.50 4.65
N TYR A 64 20.39 8.85 5.36
CA TYR A 64 20.20 8.36 6.73
C TYR A 64 20.77 9.35 7.74
#